data_AF-A0A7W9EHI4-F1
#
_entry.id   AF-A0A7W9EHI4-F1
#
_cell.length_a   1.000
_cell.length_b   1.000
_cell.length_c   1.000
_cell.angle_alpha   90.00
_cell.angle_beta   90.00
_cell.angle_gamma   90.00
#
_symmetry.space_group_name_H-M   'P 1'
#
loop_
_entity.id
_entity.type
_entity.pdbx_description
1 polymer ?
#
loop_
_entity_poly.entity_id
_entity_poly.type
_entity_poly.pdbx_seq_one_letter_code
_entity_poly.pdbx_strand_id
1 'polypeptide(L)'
;MLRHPKRHRTFSLTALPGLMLLHVATFSPAIAKDNDRLEAGKQGETLAGEAIVLRHPYSKGVRIVGHSPIGNRTGNVITTWAGHCAYVAGSGGMSPTGQVAKQSLGPTSGVAVIDVRDPHFPKVVRYLQDKGALDAGETMNAVVASDRAVLAASTYGGVSGINGPKEGWLDLYDISNCADPKLLSEVKWPEPTHTITVSPNGRRVYGTVLNPFTGAGGIQVMDISDMSKPRFVGKFAVTRPDGTNYEFAPHELSISPDERRLYVGVIASKGDDLNKGIKISPPNPVGLGPEAGGIYILDNSDLAEGRANPGMRLIGTSQHGGWHSAVRANIKGVPYLVGAGELVACPGSWPRISNIADEKNPVVVGQFRLQMNIKENCPPREGIESATGGVVGRPGTATSHFNDVDSPTDTHLGLFPFMYAGLRIADLRNPSDPVEIAYFKPGDACMSHVRYVAKTGHIWFACTESGFWVIALKPELRASIGMPKLRKKISR
;
A
#
# COMPACT_ATOMS: atom_id res chain seq x y z
N MET A 1 -25.69 89.49 -17.56
CA MET A 1 -26.74 89.97 -16.64
C MET A 1 -27.88 88.95 -16.64
N LEU A 2 -28.39 88.60 -15.46
CA LEU A 2 -29.67 87.92 -15.17
C LEU A 2 -29.90 86.43 -15.56
N ARG A 3 -29.85 85.62 -14.49
CA ARG A 3 -30.69 84.48 -14.05
C ARG A 3 -31.66 83.82 -15.04
N HIS A 4 -31.64 82.48 -15.08
CA HIS A 4 -32.83 81.59 -15.09
C HIS A 4 -32.46 80.11 -14.75
N PRO A 5 -33.41 79.17 -14.52
CA PRO A 5 -33.76 78.67 -13.18
C PRO A 5 -33.51 77.16 -12.93
N LYS A 6 -33.77 76.75 -11.67
CA LYS A 6 -33.65 75.39 -11.11
C LYS A 6 -34.48 74.32 -11.87
N ARG A 7 -33.89 73.14 -12.09
CA ARG A 7 -34.57 71.83 -12.07
C ARG A 7 -33.67 70.77 -11.41
N HIS A 8 -34.28 69.97 -10.54
CA HIS A 8 -33.68 68.88 -9.79
C HIS A 8 -33.08 67.80 -10.71
N ARG A 9 -31.90 67.29 -10.34
CA ARG A 9 -31.31 66.06 -10.89
C ARG A 9 -31.14 65.03 -9.79
N THR A 10 -31.59 63.84 -10.12
CA THR A 10 -31.46 62.54 -9.44
C THR A 10 -30.00 62.13 -9.30
N PHE A 11 -29.62 61.63 -8.12
CA PHE A 11 -28.33 61.00 -7.87
C PHE A 11 -28.35 59.55 -8.38
N SER A 12 -27.37 59.18 -9.21
CA SER A 12 -27.01 57.79 -9.49
C SER A 12 -25.60 57.59 -8.94
N LEU A 13 -25.48 56.72 -7.93
CA LEU A 13 -24.20 56.31 -7.34
C LEU A 13 -23.63 55.16 -8.17
N THR A 14 -22.50 55.38 -8.81
CA THR A 14 -21.65 54.34 -9.39
C THR A 14 -20.81 53.70 -8.28
N ALA A 15 -20.95 52.38 -8.11
CA ALA A 15 -20.17 51.59 -7.17
C ALA A 15 -18.80 51.19 -7.77
N LEU A 16 -17.72 51.45 -7.03
CA LEU A 16 -16.43 50.77 -7.25
C LEU A 16 -16.44 49.39 -6.57
N PRO A 17 -15.81 48.36 -7.15
CA PRO A 17 -15.69 47.05 -6.51
C PRO A 17 -14.60 47.08 -5.42
N GLY A 18 -14.96 46.62 -4.23
CA GLY A 18 -14.08 46.51 -3.07
C GLY A 18 -13.03 45.41 -3.22
N LEU A 19 -11.83 45.73 -2.76
CA LEU A 19 -10.67 44.85 -2.63
C LEU A 19 -11.02 43.72 -1.64
N MET A 20 -11.22 42.50 -2.15
CA MET A 20 -11.47 41.32 -1.31
C MET A 20 -10.11 40.82 -0.78
N LEU A 21 -9.80 41.14 0.48
CA LEU A 21 -8.68 40.50 1.18
C LEU A 21 -8.97 39.00 1.30
N LEU A 22 -8.22 38.18 0.56
CA LEU A 22 -8.12 36.75 0.85
C LEU A 22 -7.59 36.58 2.27
N HIS A 23 -8.45 36.09 3.17
CA HIS A 23 -7.99 35.53 4.44
C HIS A 23 -7.21 34.26 4.13
N VAL A 24 -5.89 34.36 4.12
CA VAL A 24 -5.00 33.21 4.29
C VAL A 24 -5.27 32.68 5.69
N ALA A 25 -5.92 31.53 5.80
CA ALA A 25 -6.12 30.86 7.08
C ALA A 25 -4.76 30.40 7.62
N THR A 26 -4.16 31.22 8.47
CA THR A 26 -3.00 30.86 9.28
C THR A 26 -3.43 29.81 10.29
N PHE A 27 -2.92 28.58 10.16
CA PHE A 27 -3.03 27.57 11.21
C PHE A 27 -2.27 28.07 12.46
N SER A 28 -3.02 28.54 13.47
CA SER A 28 -2.47 28.70 14.81
C SER A 28 -2.35 27.33 15.48
N PRO A 29 -1.18 26.95 16.06
CA PRO A 29 -1.03 25.73 16.80
C PRO A 29 -1.57 25.95 18.21
N ALA A 30 -2.88 26.10 18.35
CA ALA A 30 -3.51 25.82 19.63
C ALA A 30 -3.48 24.29 19.79
N ILE A 31 -2.81 23.81 20.83
CA ILE A 31 -2.82 22.39 21.23
C ILE A 31 -4.28 22.05 21.56
N ALA A 32 -5.05 21.66 20.56
CA ALA A 32 -6.30 20.98 20.76
C ALA A 32 -5.99 19.76 21.62
N LYS A 33 -6.73 19.57 22.71
CA LYS A 33 -6.61 18.34 23.51
C LYS A 33 -6.68 17.17 22.53
N ASP A 34 -5.65 16.33 22.61
CA ASP A 34 -5.36 15.15 21.79
C ASP A 34 -6.41 14.05 22.04
N ASN A 35 -7.69 14.41 21.93
CA ASN A 35 -8.84 13.56 22.23
C ASN A 35 -9.14 12.70 21.02
N ASP A 36 -9.52 11.44 21.28
CA ASP A 36 -9.97 10.56 20.20
C ASP A 36 -11.24 11.11 19.54
N ARG A 37 -11.30 11.03 18.21
CA ARG A 37 -12.52 11.25 17.42
C ARG A 37 -12.94 9.88 16.91
N LEU A 38 -13.85 9.24 17.63
CA LEU A 38 -14.25 7.88 17.34
C LEU A 38 -15.14 7.78 16.10
N GLU A 39 -15.05 6.66 15.38
CA GLU A 39 -15.98 6.32 14.30
C GLU A 39 -17.44 6.42 14.78
N ALA A 40 -18.32 6.94 13.94
CA ALA A 40 -19.73 7.15 14.28
C ALA A 40 -20.60 5.89 14.13
N GLY A 41 -20.15 4.92 13.32
CA GLY A 41 -20.85 3.68 13.02
C GLY A 41 -20.20 2.45 13.63
N LYS A 42 -20.43 1.29 13.00
CA LYS A 42 -19.71 0.05 13.32
C LYS A 42 -18.22 0.23 13.06
N GLN A 43 -17.40 -0.56 13.74
CA GLN A 43 -15.96 -0.61 13.50
C GLN A 43 -15.66 -0.88 12.01
N GLY A 44 -15.01 0.07 11.35
CA GLY A 44 -14.70 0.00 9.91
C GLY A 44 -15.74 0.61 8.98
N GLU A 45 -16.89 1.04 9.49
CA GLU A 45 -17.99 1.56 8.65
C GLU A 45 -17.68 2.97 8.15
N THR A 46 -17.95 3.22 6.87
CA THR A 46 -17.95 4.57 6.29
C THR A 46 -19.37 4.94 5.95
N LEU A 47 -19.92 5.90 6.70
CA LEU A 47 -21.31 6.32 6.51
C LEU A 47 -21.45 7.16 5.23
N ALA A 48 -22.67 7.23 4.71
CA ALA A 48 -22.97 8.08 3.57
C ALA A 48 -22.56 9.54 3.84
N GLY A 49 -21.83 10.14 2.90
CA GLY A 49 -21.31 11.51 3.02
C GLY A 49 -19.98 11.65 3.77
N GLU A 50 -19.44 10.58 4.37
CA GLU A 50 -18.12 10.60 5.03
C GLU A 50 -16.95 10.30 4.08
N ALA A 51 -17.25 9.90 2.85
CA ALA A 51 -16.30 9.55 1.80
C ALA A 51 -15.67 10.79 1.15
N ILE A 52 -15.16 11.69 1.98
CA ILE A 52 -14.53 12.95 1.63
C ILE A 52 -13.31 13.12 2.52
N VAL A 53 -12.29 13.84 2.07
CA VAL A 53 -11.16 14.19 2.95
C VAL A 53 -11.70 15.03 4.13
N LEU A 54 -11.67 14.44 5.33
CA LEU A 54 -12.23 15.03 6.53
C LEU A 54 -11.31 16.11 7.05
N ARG A 55 -11.88 17.28 7.37
CA ARG A 55 -11.16 18.36 8.06
C ARG A 55 -10.55 17.89 9.39
N HIS A 56 -11.23 16.97 10.07
CA HIS A 56 -10.77 16.34 11.31
C HIS A 56 -10.89 14.83 11.13
N PRO A 57 -9.81 14.09 10.90
CA PRO A 57 -9.86 12.63 10.76
C PRO A 57 -10.50 11.95 11.99
N TYR A 58 -11.13 10.80 11.77
CA TYR A 58 -11.43 9.90 12.88
C TYR A 58 -10.13 9.25 13.36
N SER A 59 -9.93 9.18 14.67
CA SER A 59 -8.73 8.59 15.27
C SER A 59 -8.99 8.07 16.66
N LYS A 60 -8.45 6.89 16.95
CA LYS A 60 -8.43 6.30 18.29
C LYS A 60 -7.00 5.85 18.62
N GLY A 61 -6.49 6.23 19.81
CA GLY A 61 -5.20 5.76 20.31
C GLY A 61 -3.96 6.26 19.56
N VAL A 62 -4.15 7.16 18.58
CA VAL A 62 -3.07 7.80 17.81
C VAL A 62 -3.20 9.30 17.86
N ARG A 63 -2.10 9.98 17.55
CA ARG A 63 -2.02 11.41 17.30
C ARG A 63 -1.40 11.67 15.94
N ILE A 64 -1.85 12.73 15.28
CA ILE A 64 -1.24 13.22 14.04
C ILE A 64 0.10 13.87 14.40
N VAL A 65 1.16 13.52 13.68
CA VAL A 65 2.48 14.15 13.80
C VAL A 65 2.66 15.17 12.69
N GLY A 66 2.37 14.80 11.45
CA GLY A 66 2.48 15.67 10.28
C GLY A 66 1.77 15.11 9.06
N HIS A 67 1.65 15.94 8.04
CA HIS A 67 0.84 15.67 6.85
C HIS A 67 1.40 16.42 5.64
N SER A 68 1.31 15.81 4.47
CA SER A 68 1.56 16.45 3.18
C SER A 68 0.45 16.07 2.19
N PRO A 69 -0.25 17.04 1.58
CA PRO A 69 -1.27 16.75 0.57
C PRO A 69 -0.66 16.35 -0.80
N ILE A 70 0.67 16.22 -0.89
CA ILE A 70 1.40 15.84 -2.10
C ILE A 70 1.04 16.73 -3.30
N GLY A 71 1.01 18.05 -3.09
CA GLY A 71 0.62 19.00 -4.13
C GLY A 71 -0.87 18.99 -4.46
N ASN A 72 -1.72 18.50 -3.54
CA ASN A 72 -3.17 18.31 -3.70
C ASN A 72 -3.53 17.37 -4.87
N ARG A 73 -2.61 16.46 -5.23
CA ARG A 73 -2.90 15.43 -6.23
C ARG A 73 -3.71 14.29 -5.60
N THR A 74 -4.43 13.58 -6.45
CA THR A 74 -5.21 12.40 -6.07
C THR A 74 -4.52 11.14 -6.61
N GLY A 75 -5.11 9.95 -6.39
CA GLY A 75 -4.59 8.70 -6.95
C GLY A 75 -3.31 8.18 -6.29
N ASN A 76 -3.00 8.57 -5.05
CA ASN A 76 -1.85 8.01 -4.33
C ASN A 76 -2.13 6.54 -3.94
N VAL A 77 -1.21 5.62 -4.26
CA VAL A 77 -1.42 4.18 -4.05
C VAL A 77 -0.34 3.60 -3.13
N ILE A 78 0.84 3.28 -3.65
CA ILE A 78 1.88 2.61 -2.86
C ILE A 78 2.88 3.61 -2.25
N THR A 79 3.43 3.25 -1.10
CA THR A 79 4.50 4.00 -0.44
C THR A 79 5.71 3.09 -0.22
N THR A 80 6.91 3.58 -0.47
CA THR A 80 8.16 2.95 -0.03
C THR A 80 9.08 4.00 0.58
N TRP A 81 10.25 3.63 1.10
CA TRP A 81 11.07 4.55 1.89
C TRP A 81 12.56 4.21 1.90
N ALA A 82 13.37 5.24 2.13
CA ALA A 82 14.80 5.10 2.40
C ALA A 82 15.27 6.21 3.33
N GLY A 83 15.97 5.85 4.41
CA GLY A 83 16.43 6.81 5.41
C GLY A 83 15.28 7.68 5.94
N HIS A 84 15.39 8.99 5.72
CA HIS A 84 14.39 10.00 6.11
C HIS A 84 13.42 10.38 4.99
N CYS A 85 13.45 9.68 3.85
CA CYS A 85 12.58 9.97 2.71
C CYS A 85 11.48 8.92 2.57
N ALA A 86 10.30 9.36 2.15
CA ALA A 86 9.21 8.53 1.66
C ALA A 86 9.02 8.77 0.16
N TYR A 87 8.65 7.71 -0.56
CA TYR A 87 8.32 7.76 -1.98
C TYR A 87 6.88 7.30 -2.12
N VAL A 88 6.04 8.09 -2.78
CA VAL A 88 4.61 7.76 -2.97
C VAL A 88 4.31 7.72 -4.46
N ALA A 89 3.97 6.54 -4.99
CA ALA A 89 3.54 6.45 -6.37
C ALA A 89 2.06 6.81 -6.50
N GLY A 90 1.74 7.43 -7.63
CA GLY A 90 0.37 7.53 -8.10
C GLY A 90 0.02 6.35 -9.00
N SER A 91 -1.25 5.97 -9.01
CA SER A 91 -1.89 5.27 -10.12
C SER A 91 -3.12 6.08 -10.53
N GLY A 92 -3.67 5.76 -11.71
CA GLY A 92 -5.02 6.20 -12.03
C GLY A 92 -5.97 6.03 -10.84
N GLY A 93 -6.55 7.12 -10.36
CA GLY A 93 -7.39 7.14 -9.17
C GLY A 93 -8.60 6.23 -9.27
N MET A 94 -9.16 5.90 -8.12
CA MET A 94 -10.38 5.11 -8.04
C MET A 94 -11.57 6.01 -8.39
N SER A 95 -12.28 5.67 -9.46
CA SER A 95 -13.52 6.36 -9.83
C SER A 95 -14.53 6.31 -8.68
N PRO A 96 -15.52 7.24 -8.65
CA PRO A 96 -16.61 7.19 -7.67
C PRO A 96 -17.38 5.86 -7.66
N THR A 97 -17.32 5.10 -8.76
CA THR A 97 -17.91 3.76 -8.90
C THR A 97 -16.99 2.64 -8.39
N GLY A 98 -15.79 2.93 -7.89
CA GLY A 98 -14.87 1.93 -7.34
C GLY A 98 -14.10 1.13 -8.39
N GLN A 99 -14.04 1.62 -9.64
CA GLN A 99 -13.16 1.11 -10.69
C GLN A 99 -11.88 1.95 -10.78
N VAL A 100 -10.73 1.33 -11.08
CA VAL A 100 -9.48 2.04 -11.39
C VAL A 100 -9.67 2.86 -12.67
N ALA A 101 -9.45 4.18 -12.60
CA ALA A 101 -9.63 5.10 -13.71
C ALA A 101 -8.33 5.84 -14.02
N LYS A 102 -7.91 5.86 -15.29
CA LYS A 102 -6.71 6.61 -15.70
C LYS A 102 -6.87 8.08 -15.37
N GLN A 103 -5.90 8.64 -14.66
CA GLN A 103 -5.82 10.08 -14.40
C GLN A 103 -5.09 10.81 -15.53
N SER A 104 -5.44 12.08 -15.71
CA SER A 104 -4.68 12.96 -16.59
C SER A 104 -3.31 13.23 -16.00
N LEU A 105 -2.26 13.03 -16.80
CA LEU A 105 -0.89 13.30 -16.39
C LEU A 105 -0.64 14.81 -16.32
N GLY A 106 0.13 15.24 -15.32
CA GLY A 106 0.46 16.64 -15.09
C GLY A 106 1.71 16.82 -14.22
N PRO A 107 2.01 18.04 -13.77
CA PRO A 107 3.25 18.37 -13.06
C PRO A 107 3.46 17.62 -11.73
N THR A 108 2.38 17.09 -11.13
CA THR A 108 2.40 16.34 -9.87
C THR A 108 2.24 14.82 -10.06
N SER A 109 2.21 14.34 -11.30
CA SER A 109 2.13 12.90 -11.62
C SER A 109 3.45 12.19 -11.33
N GLY A 110 3.41 10.85 -11.29
CA GLY A 110 4.58 10.01 -11.04
C GLY A 110 4.87 9.75 -9.57
N VAL A 111 6.13 9.43 -9.23
CA VAL A 111 6.53 9.15 -7.85
C VAL A 111 6.88 10.46 -7.13
N ALA A 112 6.14 10.80 -6.08
CA ALA A 112 6.49 11.93 -5.22
C ALA A 112 7.61 11.54 -4.26
N VAL A 113 8.69 12.33 -4.23
CA VAL A 113 9.77 12.22 -3.26
C VAL A 113 9.48 13.16 -2.10
N ILE A 114 9.37 12.62 -0.90
CA ILE A 114 8.98 13.36 0.31
C ILE A 114 10.11 13.31 1.33
N ASP A 115 10.64 14.47 1.69
CA ASP A 115 11.58 14.62 2.80
C ASP A 115 10.83 14.67 4.13
N VAL A 116 11.15 13.75 5.03
CA VAL A 116 10.55 13.57 6.36
C VAL A 116 11.58 13.78 7.48
N ARG A 117 12.66 14.56 7.23
CA ARG A 117 13.62 14.97 8.29
C ARG A 117 12.93 15.66 9.45
N ASP A 118 11.98 16.53 9.13
CA ASP A 118 11.01 17.05 10.10
C ASP A 118 9.67 16.35 9.89
N PRO A 119 9.31 15.38 10.74
CA PRO A 119 8.07 14.63 10.59
C PRO A 119 6.81 15.46 10.86
N HIS A 120 6.92 16.67 11.43
CA HIS A 120 5.78 17.58 11.60
C HIS A 120 5.43 18.32 10.30
N PHE A 121 6.42 18.45 9.40
CA PHE A 121 6.28 19.16 8.13
C PHE A 121 6.94 18.33 7.02
N PRO A 122 6.39 17.15 6.67
CA PRO A 122 6.90 16.38 5.54
C PRO A 122 6.74 17.19 4.25
N LYS A 123 7.79 17.29 3.44
CA LYS A 123 7.83 18.16 2.25
C LYS A 123 8.06 17.35 0.99
N VAL A 124 7.21 17.54 -0.01
CA VAL A 124 7.51 17.06 -1.36
C VAL A 124 8.69 17.87 -1.90
N VAL A 125 9.75 17.19 -2.30
CA VAL A 125 10.95 17.83 -2.87
C VAL A 125 11.02 17.72 -4.39
N ARG A 126 10.43 16.67 -4.98
CA ARG A 126 10.27 16.52 -6.44
C ARG A 126 9.28 15.41 -6.80
N TYR A 127 8.90 15.36 -8.08
CA TYR A 127 8.19 14.24 -8.70
C TYR A 127 9.10 13.55 -9.72
N LEU A 128 9.19 12.22 -9.68
CA LEU A 128 9.88 11.41 -10.68
C LEU A 128 8.86 11.02 -11.76
N GLN A 129 9.13 11.42 -12.99
CA GLN A 129 8.19 11.31 -14.12
C GLN A 129 8.78 10.53 -15.30
N ASP A 130 9.85 9.78 -15.04
CA ASP A 130 10.47 8.87 -16.00
C ASP A 130 9.51 7.69 -16.30
N LYS A 131 9.79 6.88 -17.33
CA LYS A 131 8.77 6.03 -17.96
C LYS A 131 8.13 5.01 -17.02
N GLY A 132 8.93 4.39 -16.16
CA GLY A 132 8.43 3.47 -15.13
C GLY A 132 7.73 4.18 -13.97
N ALA A 133 8.27 5.32 -13.53
CA ALA A 133 7.77 6.07 -12.37
C ALA A 133 6.48 6.85 -12.63
N LEU A 134 6.19 7.21 -13.89
CA LEU A 134 5.09 8.10 -14.25
C LEU A 134 3.69 7.58 -13.85
N ASP A 135 3.47 6.27 -13.97
CA ASP A 135 2.22 5.58 -13.61
C ASP A 135 2.56 4.27 -12.89
N ALA A 136 3.27 4.40 -11.77
CA ALA A 136 3.90 3.28 -11.11
C ALA A 136 2.94 2.46 -10.22
N GLY A 137 1.70 2.91 -9.97
CA GLY A 137 0.70 2.16 -9.22
C GLY A 137 1.23 1.42 -8.00
N GLU A 138 1.18 0.08 -8.03
CA GLU A 138 1.75 -0.80 -7.00
C GLU A 138 3.16 -1.33 -7.35
N THR A 139 3.71 -0.99 -8.52
CA THR A 139 5.03 -1.39 -9.00
C THR A 139 6.13 -0.43 -8.54
N MET A 140 6.32 -0.27 -7.22
CA MET A 140 7.43 0.52 -6.66
C MET A 140 7.99 -0.09 -5.37
N ASN A 141 9.32 -0.18 -5.27
CA ASN A 141 10.00 -0.65 -4.07
C ASN A 141 11.38 -0.03 -3.90
N ALA A 142 11.82 0.17 -2.65
CA ALA A 142 13.15 0.69 -2.34
C ALA A 142 13.85 -0.16 -1.27
N VAL A 143 15.17 -0.30 -1.42
CA VAL A 143 16.04 -1.01 -0.48
C VAL A 143 17.30 -0.19 -0.22
N VAL A 144 17.69 -0.10 1.05
CA VAL A 144 19.02 0.41 1.47
C VAL A 144 19.82 -0.80 1.94
N ALA A 145 20.76 -1.24 1.10
CA ALA A 145 21.72 -2.30 1.40
C ALA A 145 23.00 -1.70 2.02
N SER A 146 23.96 -2.56 2.35
CA SER A 146 25.21 -2.14 3.01
C SER A 146 26.08 -1.21 2.18
N ASP A 147 26.06 -1.34 0.85
CA ASP A 147 26.95 -0.67 -0.10
C ASP A 147 26.22 0.15 -1.16
N ARG A 148 24.88 0.13 -1.18
CA ARG A 148 24.04 0.80 -2.17
C ARG A 148 22.64 1.07 -1.65
N ALA A 149 21.96 2.03 -2.27
CA ALA A 149 20.55 2.29 -2.03
C ALA A 149 19.81 2.42 -3.36
N VAL A 150 18.73 1.66 -3.52
CA VAL A 150 18.00 1.50 -4.78
C VAL A 150 16.54 1.88 -4.58
N LEU A 151 16.01 2.71 -5.47
CA LEU A 151 14.57 2.82 -5.72
C LEU A 151 14.31 2.24 -7.12
N ALA A 152 13.37 1.32 -7.20
CA ALA A 152 12.86 0.79 -8.46
C ALA A 152 11.39 1.21 -8.60
N ALA A 153 11.02 1.71 -9.77
CA ALA A 153 9.64 2.03 -10.11
C ALA A 153 9.36 1.51 -11.52
N SER A 154 8.27 0.80 -11.71
CA SER A 154 7.89 0.21 -12.99
C SER A 154 6.50 0.66 -13.38
N THR A 155 6.21 0.72 -14.67
CA THR A 155 4.86 0.99 -15.15
C THR A 155 3.92 -0.12 -14.65
N TYR A 156 2.80 0.27 -14.04
CA TYR A 156 1.83 -0.68 -13.50
C TYR A 156 1.12 -1.44 -14.62
N GLY A 157 1.13 -2.77 -14.53
CA GLY A 157 0.60 -3.65 -15.56
C GLY A 157 -0.16 -4.86 -15.01
N GLY A 158 -0.66 -5.69 -15.92
CA GLY A 158 -1.20 -7.00 -15.56
C GLY A 158 -2.66 -7.02 -15.08
N VAL A 159 -3.45 -5.99 -15.36
CA VAL A 159 -4.89 -5.95 -15.04
C VAL A 159 -5.74 -6.12 -16.31
N SER A 160 -6.56 -7.17 -16.36
CA SER A 160 -7.47 -7.44 -17.48
C SER A 160 -8.54 -6.34 -17.63
N GLY A 161 -8.80 -5.87 -18.85
CA GLY A 161 -9.84 -4.88 -19.15
C GLY A 161 -9.45 -3.42 -18.92
N ILE A 162 -8.36 -3.16 -18.18
CA ILE A 162 -7.64 -1.89 -18.31
C ILE A 162 -6.86 -2.00 -19.63
N ASN A 163 -6.97 -1.02 -20.53
CA ASN A 163 -6.03 -0.86 -21.65
C ASN A 163 -4.63 -0.57 -21.05
N GLY A 164 -4.03 -1.61 -20.47
CA GLY A 164 -2.76 -1.57 -19.79
C GLY A 164 -1.69 -1.11 -20.77
N PRO A 165 -0.65 -0.43 -20.30
CA PRO A 165 0.46 -0.10 -21.16
C PRO A 165 0.98 -1.40 -21.78
N LYS A 166 1.17 -1.38 -23.11
CA LYS A 166 1.77 -2.51 -23.84
C LYS A 166 3.23 -2.76 -23.44
N GLU A 167 3.81 -1.84 -22.67
CA GLU A 167 5.23 -1.82 -22.30
C GLU A 167 5.35 -1.81 -20.77
N GLY A 168 6.20 -2.68 -20.21
CA GLY A 168 6.54 -2.66 -18.78
C GLY A 168 7.91 -2.01 -18.58
N TRP A 169 7.97 -0.68 -18.52
CA TRP A 169 9.22 0.03 -18.22
C TRP A 169 9.57 -0.10 -16.75
N LEU A 170 10.84 -0.31 -16.45
CA LEU A 170 11.44 -0.33 -15.12
C LEU A 170 12.52 0.77 -15.07
N ASP A 171 12.33 1.71 -14.16
CA ASP A 171 13.30 2.74 -13.82
C ASP A 171 14.08 2.31 -12.59
N LEU A 172 15.40 2.49 -12.64
CA LEU A 172 16.31 2.24 -11.52
C LEU A 172 16.98 3.54 -11.10
N TYR A 173 16.80 3.91 -9.84
CA TYR A 173 17.37 5.12 -9.26
C TYR A 173 18.36 4.80 -8.15
N ASP A 174 19.53 5.45 -8.18
CA ASP A 174 20.40 5.55 -7.02
C ASP A 174 19.78 6.56 -6.05
N ILE A 175 19.56 6.11 -4.82
CA ILE A 175 18.95 6.90 -3.74
C ILE A 175 19.89 7.02 -2.53
N SER A 176 21.21 6.94 -2.75
CA SER A 176 22.24 7.23 -1.74
C SER A 176 22.01 8.61 -1.11
N ASN A 177 21.56 9.58 -1.92
CA ASN A 177 20.85 10.76 -1.43
C ASN A 177 19.34 10.57 -1.66
N CYS A 178 18.61 10.13 -0.62
CA CYS A 178 17.20 9.75 -0.76
C CYS A 178 16.29 10.90 -1.21
N ALA A 179 16.67 12.16 -0.96
CA ALA A 179 15.86 13.32 -1.34
C ALA A 179 16.10 13.77 -2.79
N ASP A 180 17.11 13.20 -3.46
CA ASP A 180 17.45 13.51 -4.85
C ASP A 180 17.78 12.22 -5.65
N PRO A 181 16.78 11.36 -5.90
CA PRO A 181 16.98 10.13 -6.67
C PRO A 181 17.60 10.41 -8.05
N LYS A 182 18.61 9.62 -8.41
CA LYS A 182 19.33 9.70 -9.69
C LYS A 182 18.98 8.51 -10.56
N LEU A 183 18.25 8.75 -11.65
CA LEU A 183 17.96 7.72 -12.64
C LEU A 183 19.27 7.21 -13.25
N LEU A 184 19.48 5.89 -13.21
CA LEU A 184 20.63 5.22 -13.81
C LEU A 184 20.27 4.45 -15.07
N SER A 185 19.05 3.91 -15.17
CA SER A 185 18.59 3.21 -16.37
C SER A 185 17.07 3.16 -16.46
N GLU A 186 16.55 3.07 -17.68
CA GLU A 186 15.20 2.62 -17.99
C GLU A 186 15.29 1.35 -18.85
N VAL A 187 14.70 0.25 -18.40
CA VAL A 187 14.72 -1.05 -19.10
C VAL A 187 13.31 -1.59 -19.23
N LYS A 188 13.04 -2.43 -20.24
CA LYS A 188 11.73 -3.09 -20.38
C LYS A 188 11.75 -4.49 -19.80
N TRP A 189 10.71 -4.83 -19.06
CA TRP A 189 10.33 -6.21 -18.80
C TRP A 189 9.85 -6.88 -20.09
N PRO A 190 10.10 -8.20 -20.28
CA PRO A 190 9.48 -8.98 -21.34
C PRO A 190 7.95 -9.02 -21.27
N GLU A 191 7.40 -9.08 -20.06
CA GLU A 191 5.96 -9.03 -19.78
C GLU A 191 5.62 -7.93 -18.76
N PRO A 192 4.45 -7.28 -18.86
CA PRO A 192 4.02 -6.30 -17.86
C PRO A 192 4.00 -6.90 -16.44
N THR A 193 4.58 -6.17 -15.50
CA THR A 193 4.65 -6.56 -14.09
C THR A 193 3.52 -5.93 -13.27
N HIS A 194 3.04 -6.63 -12.26
CA HIS A 194 1.95 -6.19 -11.40
C HIS A 194 2.42 -5.55 -10.09
N THR A 195 3.44 -6.15 -9.46
CA THR A 195 4.21 -5.53 -8.37
C THR A 195 5.70 -5.81 -8.59
N ILE A 196 6.56 -5.09 -7.86
CA ILE A 196 8.00 -5.33 -7.86
C ILE A 196 8.57 -5.31 -6.44
N THR A 197 9.57 -6.15 -6.18
CA THR A 197 10.31 -6.18 -4.91
C THR A 197 11.81 -6.20 -5.21
N VAL A 198 12.56 -5.26 -4.62
CA VAL A 198 14.03 -5.24 -4.72
C VAL A 198 14.60 -6.21 -3.68
N SER A 199 15.61 -7.00 -4.06
CA SER A 199 16.27 -7.92 -3.13
C SER A 199 16.93 -7.17 -1.97
N PRO A 200 17.08 -7.80 -0.77
CA PRO A 200 17.71 -7.14 0.39
C PRO A 200 19.13 -6.62 0.16
N ASN A 201 19.87 -7.25 -0.75
CA ASN A 201 21.22 -6.82 -1.15
C ASN A 201 21.20 -5.73 -2.26
N GLY A 202 20.03 -5.35 -2.78
CA GLY A 202 19.90 -4.32 -3.83
C GLY A 202 20.42 -4.74 -5.20
N ARG A 203 20.57 -6.04 -5.47
CA ARG A 203 21.17 -6.58 -6.71
C ARG A 203 20.18 -7.26 -7.65
N ARG A 204 18.92 -7.44 -7.25
CA ARG A 204 17.86 -7.99 -8.11
C ARG A 204 16.55 -7.23 -7.91
N VAL A 205 15.73 -7.20 -8.95
CA VAL A 205 14.32 -6.82 -8.88
C VAL A 205 13.49 -8.04 -9.29
N TYR A 206 12.54 -8.41 -8.44
CA TYR A 206 11.57 -9.46 -8.69
C TYR A 206 10.26 -8.80 -9.11
N GLY A 207 9.77 -9.07 -10.33
CA GLY A 207 8.53 -8.53 -10.86
C GLY A 207 7.48 -9.63 -11.05
N THR A 208 6.30 -9.46 -10.47
CA THR A 208 5.23 -10.47 -10.57
C THR A 208 4.44 -10.33 -11.88
N VAL A 209 4.12 -11.45 -12.51
CA VAL A 209 3.24 -11.52 -13.67
C VAL A 209 1.94 -12.16 -13.24
N LEU A 210 0.92 -11.32 -13.00
CA LEU A 210 -0.36 -11.76 -12.46
C LEU A 210 -1.41 -12.08 -13.54
N ASN A 211 -1.43 -11.31 -14.63
CA ASN A 211 -2.40 -11.46 -15.70
C ASN A 211 -2.29 -12.85 -16.35
N PRO A 212 -3.40 -13.55 -16.64
CA PRO A 212 -4.80 -13.11 -16.57
C PRO A 212 -5.55 -13.55 -15.31
N PHE A 213 -4.91 -13.62 -14.14
CA PHE A 213 -5.50 -14.09 -12.87
C PHE A 213 -5.92 -15.58 -12.88
N THR A 214 -5.60 -16.33 -13.94
CA THR A 214 -5.97 -17.75 -14.09
C THR A 214 -4.89 -18.74 -13.64
N GLY A 215 -3.80 -18.23 -13.06
CA GLY A 215 -2.60 -19.00 -12.74
C GLY A 215 -1.57 -19.08 -13.86
N ALA A 216 -1.82 -18.51 -15.04
CA ALA A 216 -0.87 -18.51 -16.17
C ALA A 216 0.11 -17.32 -16.08
N GLY A 217 0.96 -17.31 -15.06
CA GLY A 217 1.88 -16.21 -14.75
C GLY A 217 3.24 -16.69 -14.24
N GLY A 218 3.89 -15.90 -13.39
CA GLY A 218 5.14 -16.27 -12.73
C GLY A 218 5.89 -15.08 -12.15
N ILE A 219 7.15 -15.28 -11.78
CA ILE A 219 8.02 -14.22 -11.25
C ILE A 219 9.14 -13.95 -12.24
N GLN A 220 9.21 -12.73 -12.78
CA GLN A 220 10.32 -12.24 -13.59
C GLN A 220 11.44 -11.72 -12.69
N VAL A 221 12.70 -11.93 -13.06
CA VAL A 221 13.86 -11.43 -12.30
C VAL A 221 14.77 -10.61 -13.21
N MET A 222 15.07 -9.39 -12.77
CA MET A 222 16.08 -8.51 -13.34
C MET A 222 17.29 -8.47 -12.42
N ASP A 223 18.47 -8.79 -12.95
CA ASP A 223 19.75 -8.54 -12.27
C ASP A 223 20.11 -7.07 -12.43
N ILE A 224 20.30 -6.39 -11.31
CA ILE A 224 20.64 -4.97 -11.22
C ILE A 224 21.96 -4.75 -10.48
N SER A 225 22.83 -5.76 -10.49
CA SER A 225 24.18 -5.67 -9.93
C SER A 225 24.91 -4.44 -10.45
N ASP A 226 24.82 -4.19 -11.76
CA ASP A 226 25.09 -2.90 -12.40
C ASP A 226 23.74 -2.23 -12.75
N MET A 227 23.35 -1.21 -11.99
CA MET A 227 22.09 -0.50 -12.21
C MET A 227 22.04 0.30 -13.51
N SER A 228 23.19 0.58 -14.15
CA SER A 228 23.22 1.24 -15.45
C SER A 228 23.02 0.25 -16.61
N LYS A 229 23.16 -1.06 -16.34
CA LYS A 229 23.08 -2.15 -17.32
C LYS A 229 22.30 -3.34 -16.75
N PRO A 230 21.01 -3.17 -16.41
CA PRO A 230 20.19 -4.25 -15.90
C PRO A 230 20.07 -5.39 -16.92
N ARG A 231 20.05 -6.62 -16.42
CA ARG A 231 20.02 -7.84 -17.25
C ARG A 231 18.87 -8.73 -16.84
N PHE A 232 17.99 -9.05 -17.78
CA PHE A 232 16.93 -10.02 -17.55
C PHE A 232 17.53 -11.41 -17.26
N VAL A 233 17.10 -12.02 -16.16
CA VAL A 233 17.56 -13.35 -15.74
C VAL A 233 16.61 -14.42 -16.27
N GLY A 234 15.30 -14.20 -16.15
CA GLY A 234 14.29 -15.16 -16.54
C GLY A 234 12.93 -14.89 -15.91
N LYS A 235 11.92 -15.61 -16.40
CA LYS A 235 10.60 -15.75 -15.76
C LYS A 235 10.51 -17.15 -15.17
N PHE A 236 10.19 -17.23 -13.89
CA PHE A 236 10.20 -18.46 -13.13
C PHE A 236 8.77 -18.91 -12.83
N ALA A 237 8.50 -20.15 -13.22
CA ALA A 237 7.44 -20.98 -12.68
C ALA A 237 7.82 -21.46 -11.27
N VAL A 238 6.90 -22.17 -10.61
CA VAL A 238 7.22 -22.87 -9.36
C VAL A 238 7.48 -24.35 -9.63
N THR A 239 8.50 -24.91 -8.96
CA THR A 239 8.87 -26.33 -9.02
C THR A 239 8.41 -27.05 -7.76
N ARG A 240 7.71 -28.17 -7.90
CA ARG A 240 7.33 -29.04 -6.77
C ARG A 240 8.51 -29.86 -6.25
N PRO A 241 8.37 -30.45 -5.05
CA PRO A 241 9.28 -31.49 -4.58
C PRO A 241 9.41 -32.69 -5.53
N ASP A 242 8.38 -33.01 -6.32
CA ASP A 242 8.41 -34.09 -7.32
C ASP A 242 9.10 -33.69 -8.65
N GLY A 243 9.59 -32.45 -8.76
CA GLY A 243 10.27 -31.91 -9.94
C GLY A 243 9.35 -31.33 -11.01
N THR A 244 8.02 -31.42 -10.87
CA THR A 244 7.08 -30.82 -11.82
C THR A 244 7.07 -29.29 -11.71
N ASN A 245 7.02 -28.62 -12.86
CA ASN A 245 6.93 -27.16 -12.94
C ASN A 245 5.52 -26.75 -13.37
N TYR A 246 5.01 -25.67 -12.78
CA TYR A 246 3.73 -25.09 -13.19
C TYR A 246 3.72 -23.58 -13.00
N GLU A 247 2.95 -22.91 -13.85
CA GLU A 247 2.70 -21.48 -13.73
C GLU A 247 1.75 -21.19 -12.56
N PHE A 248 1.89 -19.99 -12.02
CA PHE A 248 1.04 -19.46 -10.97
C PHE A 248 0.84 -17.96 -11.17
N ALA A 249 -0.16 -17.37 -10.53
CA ALA A 249 -0.49 -15.95 -10.61
C ALA A 249 -0.11 -15.28 -9.28
N PRO A 250 1.16 -14.87 -9.12
CA PRO A 250 1.61 -14.11 -7.95
C PRO A 250 1.13 -12.66 -8.03
N HIS A 251 0.70 -12.12 -6.90
CA HIS A 251 0.39 -10.70 -6.77
C HIS A 251 1.61 -9.92 -6.29
N GLU A 252 2.00 -10.10 -5.02
CA GLU A 252 3.19 -9.50 -4.40
C GLU A 252 4.02 -10.56 -3.66
N LEU A 253 5.30 -10.25 -3.44
CA LEU A 253 6.17 -11.05 -2.59
C LEU A 253 6.99 -10.22 -1.59
N SER A 254 7.30 -10.83 -0.45
CA SER A 254 8.38 -10.40 0.43
C SER A 254 9.54 -11.42 0.44
N ILE A 255 10.72 -10.96 0.85
CA ILE A 255 11.98 -11.72 0.72
C ILE A 255 12.63 -11.87 2.11
N SER A 256 13.20 -13.05 2.40
CA SER A 256 14.06 -13.25 3.59
C SER A 256 15.34 -12.41 3.49
N PRO A 257 16.00 -12.05 4.61
CA PRO A 257 17.17 -11.16 4.57
C PRO A 257 18.34 -11.73 3.76
N ASP A 258 18.46 -13.05 3.68
CA ASP A 258 19.47 -13.78 2.92
C ASP A 258 19.04 -14.13 1.49
N GLU A 259 17.86 -13.65 1.05
CA GLU A 259 17.28 -13.89 -0.28
C GLU A 259 16.94 -15.36 -0.58
N ARG A 260 17.06 -16.29 0.37
CA ARG A 260 16.79 -17.73 0.15
C ARG A 260 15.32 -18.12 0.24
N ARG A 261 14.46 -17.24 0.73
CA ARG A 261 13.01 -17.45 0.79
C ARG A 261 12.26 -16.31 0.13
N LEU A 262 11.29 -16.68 -0.70
CA LEU A 262 10.25 -15.77 -1.18
C LEU A 262 8.92 -16.18 -0.53
N TYR A 263 8.20 -15.21 0.00
CA TYR A 263 6.86 -15.39 0.56
C TYR A 263 5.90 -14.64 -0.35
N VAL A 264 5.10 -15.39 -1.11
CA VAL A 264 4.41 -14.88 -2.29
C VAL A 264 2.91 -15.01 -2.12
N GLY A 265 2.18 -13.91 -2.20
CA GLY A 265 0.72 -13.94 -2.32
C GLY A 265 0.33 -14.47 -3.69
N VAL A 266 -0.49 -15.52 -3.75
CA VAL A 266 -0.86 -16.22 -4.98
C VAL A 266 -2.37 -16.33 -5.09
N ILE A 267 -2.93 -15.73 -6.15
CA ILE A 267 -4.37 -15.76 -6.43
C ILE A 267 -4.79 -17.13 -6.95
N ALA A 268 -4.00 -17.65 -7.89
CA ALA A 268 -4.35 -18.82 -8.67
C ALA A 268 -3.11 -19.57 -9.15
N SER A 269 -3.29 -20.84 -9.48
CA SER A 269 -2.20 -21.74 -9.85
C SER A 269 -2.66 -22.78 -10.88
N LYS A 270 -1.77 -23.17 -11.79
CA LYS A 270 -1.98 -24.32 -12.70
C LYS A 270 -1.65 -25.67 -12.05
N GLY A 271 -1.20 -25.65 -10.81
CA GLY A 271 -0.80 -26.83 -10.06
C GLY A 271 -1.94 -27.62 -9.42
N ASP A 272 -3.19 -27.12 -9.39
CA ASP A 272 -4.31 -27.74 -8.64
C ASP A 272 -4.08 -27.85 -7.11
N ASP A 273 -3.33 -26.89 -6.56
CA ASP A 273 -2.94 -26.81 -5.15
C ASP A 273 -3.58 -25.63 -4.38
N LEU A 274 -4.28 -24.75 -5.09
CA LEU A 274 -5.06 -23.64 -4.55
C LEU A 274 -6.49 -23.70 -5.09
N ASN A 275 -7.44 -23.06 -4.42
CA ASN A 275 -8.81 -22.83 -4.89
C ASN A 275 -9.62 -24.09 -5.20
N LYS A 276 -9.40 -25.21 -4.48
CA LYS A 276 -10.22 -26.41 -4.64
C LYS A 276 -11.70 -26.07 -4.39
N GLY A 277 -12.53 -26.24 -5.41
CA GLY A 277 -13.96 -25.89 -5.35
C GLY A 277 -14.29 -24.40 -5.50
N ILE A 278 -13.30 -23.53 -5.73
CA ILE A 278 -13.49 -22.08 -5.91
C ILE A 278 -13.27 -21.71 -7.37
N LYS A 279 -14.31 -21.14 -7.99
CA LYS A 279 -14.23 -20.62 -9.36
C LYS A 279 -13.61 -19.23 -9.35
N ILE A 280 -12.40 -19.11 -9.91
CA ILE A 280 -11.65 -17.83 -9.99
C ILE A 280 -11.89 -17.03 -11.27
N SER A 281 -12.43 -17.66 -12.32
CA SER A 281 -12.65 -17.03 -13.62
C SER A 281 -14.10 -17.21 -14.10
N PRO A 282 -14.78 -16.14 -14.57
CA PRO A 282 -14.34 -14.75 -14.55
C PRO A 282 -14.18 -14.20 -13.10
N PRO A 283 -13.47 -13.07 -12.90
CA PRO A 283 -13.31 -12.46 -11.59
C PRO A 283 -14.65 -12.29 -10.86
N ASN A 284 -14.68 -12.67 -9.59
CA ASN A 284 -15.89 -12.62 -8.76
C ASN A 284 -15.52 -12.54 -7.27
N PRO A 285 -16.46 -12.17 -6.38
CA PRO A 285 -16.16 -11.98 -4.95
C PRO A 285 -15.72 -13.24 -4.20
N VAL A 286 -16.05 -14.43 -4.71
CA VAL A 286 -15.60 -15.68 -4.08
C VAL A 286 -14.15 -15.94 -4.48
N GLY A 287 -13.84 -15.84 -5.78
CA GLY A 287 -12.50 -16.06 -6.32
C GLY A 287 -11.46 -14.99 -5.98
N LEU A 288 -11.88 -13.82 -5.54
CA LEU A 288 -11.03 -12.75 -4.98
C LEU A 288 -11.23 -12.58 -3.47
N GLY A 289 -12.12 -13.38 -2.88
CA GLY A 289 -12.48 -13.28 -1.48
C GLY A 289 -11.39 -13.83 -0.55
N PRO A 290 -11.62 -13.72 0.77
CA PRO A 290 -10.65 -14.12 1.79
C PRO A 290 -10.44 -15.63 1.88
N GLU A 291 -11.28 -16.43 1.21
CA GLU A 291 -11.14 -17.89 1.10
C GLU A 291 -10.47 -18.30 -0.23
N ALA A 292 -10.13 -17.38 -1.13
CA ALA A 292 -9.39 -17.69 -2.34
C ALA A 292 -7.88 -17.56 -2.14
N GLY A 293 -7.12 -18.25 -2.99
CA GLY A 293 -5.68 -18.19 -3.07
C GLY A 293 -4.98 -18.62 -1.78
N GLY A 294 -3.79 -18.06 -1.57
CA GLY A 294 -2.98 -18.32 -0.39
C GLY A 294 -1.57 -17.75 -0.53
N ILE A 295 -0.68 -18.21 0.33
CA ILE A 295 0.74 -17.81 0.31
C ILE A 295 1.59 -19.02 -0.05
N TYR A 296 2.49 -18.85 -1.01
CA TYR A 296 3.58 -19.80 -1.26
C TYR A 296 4.84 -19.40 -0.51
N ILE A 297 5.49 -20.38 0.11
CA ILE A 297 6.86 -20.28 0.60
C ILE A 297 7.76 -20.96 -0.42
N LEU A 298 8.62 -20.18 -1.08
CA LEU A 298 9.50 -20.67 -2.14
C LEU A 298 10.96 -20.66 -1.67
N ASP A 299 11.68 -21.74 -1.97
CA ASP A 299 13.14 -21.79 -1.93
C ASP A 299 13.70 -21.05 -3.15
N ASN A 300 14.52 -20.03 -2.90
CA ASN A 300 15.18 -19.22 -3.90
C ASN A 300 16.72 -19.32 -3.81
N SER A 301 17.22 -20.38 -3.16
CA SER A 301 18.67 -20.57 -2.92
C SER A 301 19.48 -20.62 -4.22
N ASP A 302 18.94 -21.17 -5.31
CA ASP A 302 19.67 -21.23 -6.59
C ASP A 302 20.01 -19.82 -7.10
N LEU A 303 19.08 -18.87 -7.01
CA LEU A 303 19.34 -17.47 -7.36
C LEU A 303 20.19 -16.77 -6.30
N ALA A 304 19.89 -16.96 -5.01
CA ALA A 304 20.66 -16.36 -3.90
C ALA A 304 22.17 -16.70 -3.98
N GLU A 305 22.50 -17.91 -4.43
CA GLU A 305 23.87 -18.43 -4.51
C GLU A 305 24.49 -18.32 -5.90
N GLY A 306 23.77 -17.77 -6.89
CA GLY A 306 24.28 -17.58 -8.26
C GLY A 306 24.50 -18.88 -9.02
N ARG A 307 23.69 -19.92 -8.75
CA ARG A 307 23.79 -21.21 -9.44
C ARG A 307 23.33 -21.10 -10.89
N ALA A 308 23.92 -21.92 -11.76
CA ALA A 308 23.48 -22.06 -13.14
C ALA A 308 22.08 -22.70 -13.19
N ASN A 309 21.26 -22.26 -14.16
CA ASN A 309 19.88 -22.75 -14.36
C ASN A 309 19.02 -22.72 -13.08
N PRO A 310 18.85 -21.54 -12.47
CA PRO A 310 18.16 -21.46 -11.19
C PRO A 310 16.68 -21.85 -11.29
N GLY A 311 16.12 -22.35 -10.18
CA GLY A 311 14.69 -22.58 -10.03
C GLY A 311 14.14 -22.02 -8.73
N MET A 312 12.81 -21.89 -8.64
CA MET A 312 12.08 -21.54 -7.43
C MET A 312 11.27 -22.75 -6.98
N ARG A 313 11.57 -23.32 -5.80
CA ARG A 313 10.99 -24.59 -5.35
C ARG A 313 9.94 -24.36 -4.29
N LEU A 314 8.76 -24.95 -4.43
CA LEU A 314 7.72 -24.87 -3.40
C LEU A 314 8.17 -25.63 -2.14
N ILE A 315 8.21 -24.93 -1.01
CA ILE A 315 8.47 -25.50 0.31
C ILE A 315 7.15 -25.86 0.99
N GLY A 316 6.22 -24.91 1.00
CA GLY A 316 4.92 -25.06 1.65
C GLY A 316 3.93 -24.02 1.20
N THR A 317 2.65 -24.29 1.46
CA THR A 317 1.52 -23.46 1.04
C THR A 317 0.65 -23.14 2.24
N SER A 318 0.48 -21.87 2.56
CA SER A 318 -0.57 -21.40 3.46
C SER A 318 -1.84 -21.15 2.66
N GLN A 319 -2.67 -22.18 2.49
CA GLN A 319 -3.98 -22.02 1.84
C GLN A 319 -4.81 -20.98 2.59
N HIS A 320 -5.51 -20.14 1.85
CA HIS A 320 -6.32 -19.04 2.39
C HIS A 320 -5.51 -18.00 3.19
N GLY A 321 -4.18 -18.04 3.18
CA GLY A 321 -3.33 -17.13 3.97
C GLY A 321 -3.35 -15.67 3.52
N GLY A 322 -3.94 -15.38 2.35
CA GLY A 322 -3.96 -14.07 1.71
C GLY A 322 -3.18 -14.06 0.41
N TRP A 323 -3.83 -13.63 -0.68
CA TRP A 323 -3.28 -13.69 -2.03
C TRP A 323 -2.67 -12.39 -2.53
N HIS A 324 -2.98 -11.23 -1.92
CA HIS A 324 -2.56 -9.89 -2.35
C HIS A 324 -1.13 -9.61 -1.92
N SER A 325 -0.91 -9.60 -0.61
CA SER A 325 0.39 -9.30 0.00
C SER A 325 0.68 -10.28 1.13
N ALA A 326 1.96 -10.59 1.33
CA ALA A 326 2.45 -11.47 2.38
C ALA A 326 3.74 -10.90 2.98
N VAL A 327 3.70 -10.51 4.25
CA VAL A 327 4.84 -9.94 4.97
C VAL A 327 5.30 -10.86 6.09
N ARG A 328 6.61 -10.88 6.33
CA ARG A 328 7.21 -11.63 7.43
C ARG A 328 6.90 -10.99 8.78
N ALA A 329 6.63 -11.82 9.76
CA ALA A 329 6.50 -11.45 11.16
C ALA A 329 7.28 -12.42 12.05
N ASN A 330 7.73 -11.95 13.21
CA ASN A 330 8.30 -12.78 14.26
C ASN A 330 7.66 -12.37 15.59
N ILE A 331 6.81 -13.23 16.14
CA ILE A 331 6.06 -12.94 17.36
C ILE A 331 6.61 -13.86 18.44
N LYS A 332 7.27 -13.27 19.45
CA LYS A 332 7.87 -14.00 20.58
C LYS A 332 8.84 -15.12 20.14
N GLY A 333 9.63 -14.85 19.10
CA GLY A 333 10.63 -15.79 18.57
C GLY A 333 10.07 -16.79 17.55
N VAL A 334 8.75 -16.87 17.37
CA VAL A 334 8.11 -17.78 16.41
C VAL A 334 7.87 -17.05 15.08
N PRO A 335 8.26 -17.63 13.94
CA PRO A 335 8.05 -16.99 12.64
C PRO A 335 6.61 -17.16 12.15
N TYR A 336 6.05 -16.07 11.63
CA TYR A 336 4.73 -16.00 11.04
C TYR A 336 4.76 -15.26 9.70
N LEU A 337 3.70 -15.43 8.92
CA LEU A 337 3.36 -14.55 7.81
C LEU A 337 2.06 -13.85 8.14
N VAL A 338 1.99 -12.56 7.85
CA VAL A 338 0.72 -11.83 7.81
C VAL A 338 0.40 -11.61 6.34
N GLY A 339 -0.77 -12.08 5.92
CA GLY A 339 -1.23 -11.92 4.54
C GLY A 339 -2.71 -11.60 4.46
N ALA A 340 -3.13 -10.97 3.37
CA ALA A 340 -4.52 -10.66 3.10
C ALA A 340 -4.85 -10.89 1.62
N GLY A 341 -6.14 -11.05 1.31
CA GLY A 341 -6.63 -10.68 -0.02
C GLY A 341 -6.79 -9.15 -0.09
N GLU A 342 -7.43 -8.67 -1.14
CA GLU A 342 -7.80 -7.24 -1.23
C GLU A 342 -9.19 -7.06 -1.85
N LEU A 343 -9.69 -5.81 -1.79
CA LEU A 343 -10.90 -5.38 -2.48
C LEU A 343 -12.13 -6.22 -2.07
N VAL A 344 -12.99 -6.56 -3.04
CA VAL A 344 -14.31 -7.18 -2.88
C VAL A 344 -15.30 -6.38 -2.02
N ALA A 345 -16.57 -6.39 -2.45
CA ALA A 345 -17.68 -5.81 -1.70
C ALA A 345 -17.79 -6.44 -0.30
N CYS A 346 -18.49 -5.78 0.61
CA CYS A 346 -18.73 -6.28 1.97
C CYS A 346 -19.14 -7.78 1.95
N PRO A 347 -18.50 -8.65 2.76
CA PRO A 347 -17.66 -8.35 3.94
C PRO A 347 -16.19 -8.03 3.65
N GLY A 348 -15.77 -7.83 2.40
CA GLY A 348 -14.39 -7.45 2.10
C GLY A 348 -13.40 -8.60 2.30
N SER A 349 -12.13 -8.21 2.37
CA SER A 349 -10.99 -9.07 2.71
C SER A 349 -10.30 -8.54 3.97
N TRP A 350 -9.56 -9.40 4.66
CA TRP A 350 -8.90 -9.05 5.91
C TRP A 350 -7.61 -9.85 6.15
N PRO A 351 -6.69 -9.37 7.02
CA PRO A 351 -5.44 -10.05 7.30
C PRO A 351 -5.64 -11.35 8.09
N ARG A 352 -4.79 -12.32 7.77
CA ARG A 352 -4.66 -13.61 8.44
C ARG A 352 -3.21 -13.81 8.86
N ILE A 353 -3.05 -14.56 9.94
CA ILE A 353 -1.76 -14.83 10.56
C ILE A 353 -1.46 -16.32 10.37
N SER A 354 -0.45 -16.63 9.59
CA SER A 354 0.00 -18.00 9.32
C SER A 354 1.26 -18.30 10.12
N ASN A 355 1.22 -19.33 10.96
CA ASN A 355 2.40 -19.87 11.62
C ASN A 355 3.26 -20.61 10.59
N ILE A 356 4.55 -20.29 10.55
CA ILE A 356 5.54 -20.92 9.66
C ILE A 356 6.75 -21.46 10.42
N ALA A 357 6.59 -21.83 11.69
CA ALA A 357 7.63 -22.53 12.46
C ALA A 357 8.09 -23.82 11.76
N ASP A 358 7.16 -24.49 11.09
CA ASP A 358 7.45 -25.47 10.04
C ASP A 358 7.03 -24.88 8.68
N GLU A 359 7.99 -24.39 7.91
CA GLU A 359 7.75 -23.79 6.59
C GLU A 359 7.13 -24.77 5.59
N LYS A 360 7.21 -26.10 5.82
CA LYS A 360 6.58 -27.10 4.97
C LYS A 360 5.09 -27.27 5.25
N ASN A 361 4.65 -26.92 6.46
CA ASN A 361 3.27 -27.05 6.90
C ASN A 361 2.76 -25.72 7.51
N PRO A 362 2.64 -24.63 6.72
CA PRO A 362 2.07 -23.38 7.21
C PRO A 362 0.62 -23.55 7.67
N VAL A 363 0.25 -22.94 8.78
CA VAL A 363 -1.12 -23.01 9.33
C VAL A 363 -1.63 -21.62 9.67
N VAL A 364 -2.79 -21.25 9.13
CA VAL A 364 -3.50 -20.03 9.58
C VAL A 364 -3.98 -20.23 11.00
N VAL A 365 -3.46 -19.42 11.94
CA VAL A 365 -3.77 -19.51 13.38
C VAL A 365 -4.69 -18.41 13.87
N GLY A 366 -4.82 -17.30 13.13
CA GLY A 366 -5.66 -16.18 13.50
C GLY A 366 -6.03 -15.30 12.32
N GLN A 367 -6.99 -14.40 12.56
CA GLN A 367 -7.51 -13.46 11.57
C GLN A 367 -7.93 -12.17 12.26
N PHE A 368 -7.62 -11.03 11.65
CA PHE A 368 -8.02 -9.72 12.13
C PHE A 368 -9.25 -9.26 11.38
N ARG A 369 -10.42 -9.22 12.02
CA ARG A 369 -11.67 -8.77 11.40
C ARG A 369 -12.21 -7.52 12.08
N LEU A 370 -12.70 -6.59 11.29
CA LEU A 370 -13.55 -5.50 11.77
C LEU A 370 -15.01 -5.97 11.84
N GLN A 371 -15.87 -5.21 12.52
CA GLN A 371 -17.31 -5.48 12.49
C GLN A 371 -17.88 -5.48 11.05
N MET A 372 -17.36 -4.63 10.17
CA MET A 372 -17.75 -4.61 8.75
C MET A 372 -17.27 -5.84 7.94
N ASN A 373 -16.40 -6.68 8.50
CA ASN A 373 -16.01 -7.97 7.91
C ASN A 373 -16.90 -9.14 8.36
N ILE A 374 -18.00 -8.83 9.07
CA ILE A 374 -19.03 -9.81 9.45
C ILE A 374 -20.18 -9.68 8.46
N LYS A 375 -20.56 -10.79 7.82
CA LYS A 375 -21.54 -10.81 6.73
C LYS A 375 -22.88 -10.22 7.14
N GLU A 376 -23.29 -10.47 8.38
CA GLU A 376 -24.55 -9.99 8.96
C GLU A 376 -24.57 -8.47 9.16
N ASN A 377 -23.41 -7.83 9.21
CA ASN A 377 -23.28 -6.37 9.32
C ASN A 377 -23.24 -5.67 7.95
N CYS A 378 -23.18 -6.43 6.86
CA CYS A 378 -23.06 -5.86 5.52
C CYS A 378 -24.36 -5.24 5.05
N PRO A 379 -24.33 -4.01 4.50
CA PRO A 379 -25.48 -3.45 3.82
C PRO A 379 -25.83 -4.27 2.57
N PRO A 380 -27.08 -4.21 2.09
CA PRO A 380 -27.46 -4.77 0.81
C PRO A 380 -26.56 -4.25 -0.33
N ARG A 381 -26.24 -5.13 -1.28
CA ARG A 381 -25.50 -4.73 -2.48
C ARG A 381 -26.39 -3.92 -3.41
N GLU A 382 -25.95 -2.72 -3.76
CA GLU A 382 -26.70 -1.81 -4.63
C GLU A 382 -25.78 -1.16 -5.68
N GLY A 383 -26.39 -0.72 -6.79
CA GLY A 383 -25.71 0.02 -7.84
C GLY A 383 -24.51 -0.74 -8.42
N ILE A 384 -23.31 -0.15 -8.30
CA ILE A 384 -22.11 -0.69 -8.92
C ILE A 384 -21.68 -2.05 -8.34
N GLU A 385 -21.99 -2.35 -7.08
CA GLU A 385 -21.72 -3.67 -6.51
C GLU A 385 -22.52 -4.77 -7.21
N SER A 386 -23.74 -4.47 -7.62
CA SER A 386 -24.55 -5.39 -8.42
C SER A 386 -24.01 -5.47 -9.86
N ALA A 387 -23.60 -4.34 -10.44
CA ALA A 387 -23.13 -4.27 -11.82
C ALA A 387 -21.75 -4.92 -12.04
N THR A 388 -20.84 -4.91 -11.06
CA THR A 388 -19.53 -5.58 -11.13
C THR A 388 -19.54 -6.98 -10.51
N GLY A 389 -20.70 -7.47 -10.09
CA GLY A 389 -20.83 -8.72 -9.35
C GLY A 389 -20.18 -8.70 -7.96
N GLY A 390 -19.71 -7.54 -7.49
CA GLY A 390 -19.15 -7.32 -6.16
C GLY A 390 -17.62 -7.19 -6.12
N VAL A 391 -16.95 -7.02 -7.26
CA VAL A 391 -15.51 -6.71 -7.32
C VAL A 391 -15.35 -5.19 -7.36
N VAL A 392 -15.32 -4.54 -6.18
CA VAL A 392 -15.20 -3.08 -6.05
C VAL A 392 -14.39 -2.68 -4.82
N GLY A 393 -13.75 -1.51 -4.90
CA GLY A 393 -13.21 -0.77 -3.75
C GLY A 393 -13.95 0.56 -3.62
N ARG A 394 -15.04 0.61 -2.85
CA ARG A 394 -15.87 1.83 -2.75
C ARG A 394 -16.08 2.25 -1.30
N PRO A 395 -16.48 3.50 -1.04
CA PRO A 395 -16.91 3.88 0.30
C PRO A 395 -18.02 2.97 0.81
N GLY A 396 -17.89 2.52 2.06
CA GLY A 396 -18.82 1.57 2.69
C GLY A 396 -18.31 0.13 2.77
N THR A 397 -17.17 -0.19 2.15
CA THR A 397 -16.46 -1.46 2.35
C THR A 397 -15.25 -1.26 3.27
N ALA A 398 -15.00 -2.24 4.14
CA ALA A 398 -13.77 -2.33 4.92
C ALA A 398 -12.98 -3.53 4.40
N THR A 399 -11.94 -3.28 3.63
CA THR A 399 -11.17 -4.35 3.00
C THR A 399 -9.70 -4.00 2.93
N SER A 400 -8.83 -5.00 3.08
CA SER A 400 -7.39 -4.83 3.08
C SER A 400 -6.86 -4.34 1.73
N HIS A 401 -5.76 -3.59 1.77
CA HIS A 401 -4.89 -3.34 0.63
C HIS A 401 -3.48 -3.12 1.19
N PHE A 402 -2.64 -4.16 1.11
CA PHE A 402 -1.47 -4.41 1.96
C PHE A 402 -1.81 -4.66 3.44
N ASN A 403 -0.83 -5.16 4.19
CA ASN A 403 -1.03 -5.66 5.55
C ASN A 403 0.29 -5.74 6.34
N ASP A 404 1.01 -4.62 6.44
CA ASP A 404 2.33 -4.56 7.05
C ASP A 404 2.34 -4.83 8.56
N VAL A 405 3.54 -5.02 9.09
CA VAL A 405 3.81 -5.12 10.53
C VAL A 405 4.81 -4.04 10.95
N ASP A 406 4.87 -3.75 12.25
CA ASP A 406 5.81 -2.75 12.78
C ASP A 406 7.29 -3.18 12.68
N SER A 407 7.54 -4.48 12.77
CA SER A 407 8.88 -5.05 12.62
C SER A 407 8.78 -6.51 12.15
N PRO A 408 9.50 -6.91 11.09
CA PRO A 408 9.50 -8.30 10.64
C PRO A 408 10.32 -9.25 11.54
N THR A 409 11.11 -8.70 12.48
CA THR A 409 11.99 -9.48 13.37
C THR A 409 11.59 -9.42 14.84
N ASP A 410 10.69 -8.52 15.21
CA ASP A 410 10.21 -8.34 16.59
C ASP A 410 8.80 -7.71 16.55
N THR A 411 7.84 -8.50 16.07
CA THR A 411 6.51 -8.04 15.71
C THR A 411 5.62 -7.86 16.93
N HIS A 412 5.07 -6.66 17.07
CA HIS A 412 4.07 -6.34 18.08
C HIS A 412 2.75 -5.91 17.44
N LEU A 413 2.82 -5.20 16.31
CA LEU A 413 1.67 -4.54 15.70
C LEU A 413 1.46 -4.99 14.27
N GLY A 414 0.18 -5.12 13.92
CA GLY A 414 -0.31 -5.12 12.55
C GLY A 414 -0.67 -3.70 12.16
N LEU A 415 -0.24 -3.27 10.97
CA LEU A 415 -0.46 -1.94 10.41
C LEU A 415 -1.20 -2.13 9.09
N PHE A 416 -2.53 -2.14 9.17
CA PHE A 416 -3.39 -2.67 8.12
C PHE A 416 -4.20 -1.55 7.47
N PRO A 417 -3.82 -1.07 6.27
CA PRO A 417 -4.68 -0.23 5.46
C PRO A 417 -5.93 -1.01 5.04
N PHE A 418 -7.09 -0.47 5.37
CA PHE A 418 -8.40 -1.06 5.10
C PHE A 418 -9.22 -0.20 4.12
N MET A 419 -8.57 0.37 3.10
CA MET A 419 -9.17 1.30 2.14
C MET A 419 -9.93 2.42 2.85
N TYR A 420 -11.25 2.55 2.63
CA TYR A 420 -12.08 3.61 3.23
C TYR A 420 -12.26 3.46 4.74
N ALA A 421 -11.93 2.30 5.32
CA ALA A 421 -11.78 2.17 6.76
C ALA A 421 -10.44 2.79 7.26
N GLY A 422 -9.63 3.40 6.41
CA GLY A 422 -8.38 4.03 6.81
C GLY A 422 -7.33 3.01 7.29
N LEU A 423 -6.38 3.46 8.12
CA LEU A 423 -5.37 2.62 8.73
C LEU A 423 -5.87 2.02 10.05
N ARG A 424 -5.77 0.70 10.16
CA ARG A 424 -6.11 -0.10 11.35
C ARG A 424 -4.82 -0.56 12.01
N ILE A 425 -4.75 -0.45 13.34
CA ILE A 425 -3.58 -0.88 14.11
C ILE A 425 -4.02 -1.97 15.08
N ALA A 426 -3.52 -3.19 14.82
CA ALA A 426 -3.84 -4.38 15.58
C ALA A 426 -2.69 -4.76 16.52
N ASP A 427 -3.00 -5.27 17.70
CA ASP A 427 -2.05 -5.99 18.55
C ASP A 427 -1.92 -7.43 18.06
N LEU A 428 -0.70 -7.86 17.70
CA LEU A 428 -0.42 -9.20 17.19
C LEU A 428 0.31 -10.09 18.21
N ARG A 429 0.53 -9.62 19.45
CA ARG A 429 1.25 -10.39 20.48
C ARG A 429 0.57 -11.72 20.84
N ASN A 430 -0.74 -11.83 20.57
CA ASN A 430 -1.48 -13.07 20.52
C ASN A 430 -1.90 -13.38 19.06
N PRO A 431 -1.14 -14.20 18.31
CA PRO A 431 -1.37 -14.37 16.87
C PRO A 431 -2.70 -15.08 16.55
N SER A 432 -3.32 -15.79 17.50
CA SER A 432 -4.63 -16.42 17.30
C SER A 432 -5.81 -15.51 17.57
N ASP A 433 -5.59 -14.36 18.21
CA ASP A 433 -6.63 -13.38 18.57
C ASP A 433 -6.09 -11.95 18.40
N PRO A 434 -5.87 -11.51 17.15
CA PRO A 434 -5.42 -10.14 16.88
C PRO A 434 -6.55 -9.14 17.15
N VAL A 435 -6.25 -8.07 17.90
CA VAL A 435 -7.27 -7.11 18.37
C VAL A 435 -6.94 -5.69 17.93
N GLU A 436 -7.93 -4.92 17.47
CA GLU A 436 -7.74 -3.52 17.11
C GLU A 436 -7.52 -2.68 18.39
N ILE A 437 -6.39 -1.96 18.44
CA ILE A 437 -6.04 -1.09 19.55
C ILE A 437 -6.05 0.39 19.19
N ALA A 438 -5.95 0.71 17.90
CA ALA A 438 -5.95 2.06 17.38
C ALA A 438 -6.35 2.10 15.89
N TYR A 439 -6.76 3.28 15.42
CA TYR A 439 -7.02 3.51 14.00
C TYR A 439 -6.87 4.99 13.64
N PHE A 440 -6.68 5.25 12.35
CA PHE A 440 -6.73 6.58 11.75
C PHE A 440 -7.50 6.52 10.43
N LYS A 441 -8.55 7.33 10.30
CA LYS A 441 -9.40 7.38 9.12
C LYS A 441 -9.56 8.84 8.64
N PRO A 442 -8.87 9.21 7.55
CA PRO A 442 -8.93 10.56 6.98
C PRO A 442 -10.18 10.84 6.15
N GLY A 443 -11.03 9.83 5.89
CA GLY A 443 -12.27 9.95 5.11
C GLY A 443 -12.10 9.60 3.62
N ASP A 444 -10.89 9.27 3.20
CA ASP A 444 -10.58 8.65 1.91
C ASP A 444 -9.93 7.28 2.10
N ALA A 445 -9.62 6.61 0.99
CA ALA A 445 -9.05 5.27 1.01
C ALA A 445 -7.54 5.31 1.34
N CYS A 446 -7.11 4.52 2.33
CA CYS A 446 -5.69 4.28 2.60
C CYS A 446 -5.31 2.90 2.06
N MET A 447 -4.36 2.88 1.13
CA MET A 447 -4.03 1.71 0.29
C MET A 447 -2.52 1.48 0.16
N SER A 448 -1.68 2.21 0.89
CA SER A 448 -0.23 2.08 0.77
C SER A 448 0.34 1.06 1.74
N HIS A 449 1.54 0.54 1.45
CA HIS A 449 2.38 0.03 2.52
C HIS A 449 2.57 1.04 3.65
N VAL A 450 2.82 0.53 4.85
CA VAL A 450 2.91 1.29 6.08
C VAL A 450 4.27 1.07 6.73
N ARG A 451 5.01 2.16 7.00
CA ARG A 451 6.28 2.11 7.70
C ARG A 451 6.10 2.36 9.18
N TYR A 452 6.70 1.54 10.05
CA TYR A 452 6.98 1.93 11.42
C TYR A 452 8.46 2.30 11.60
N VAL A 453 8.71 3.46 12.22
CA VAL A 453 10.07 3.93 12.52
C VAL A 453 10.37 3.66 13.99
N ALA A 454 10.95 2.49 14.29
CA ALA A 454 11.19 2.03 15.66
C ALA A 454 11.87 3.06 16.58
N LYS A 455 12.78 3.87 16.04
CA LYS A 455 13.51 4.91 16.80
C LYS A 455 12.59 6.02 17.34
N THR A 456 11.53 6.38 16.61
CA THR A 456 10.64 7.50 16.94
C THR A 456 9.21 7.07 17.25
N GLY A 457 8.84 5.82 16.93
CA GLY A 457 7.47 5.32 17.03
C GLY A 457 6.52 5.93 16.00
N HIS A 458 7.05 6.58 14.96
CA HIS A 458 6.23 7.18 13.90
C HIS A 458 5.77 6.11 12.92
N ILE A 459 4.56 6.29 12.42
CA ILE A 459 3.92 5.44 11.41
C ILE A 459 3.69 6.28 10.16
N TRP A 460 4.19 5.83 9.00
CA TRP A 460 4.09 6.55 7.73
C TRP A 460 3.25 5.76 6.75
N PHE A 461 2.36 6.43 6.04
CA PHE A 461 1.48 5.84 5.03
C PHE A 461 0.92 6.95 4.13
N ALA A 462 0.33 6.56 3.01
CA ALA A 462 -0.40 7.43 2.12
C ALA A 462 -1.85 6.95 1.94
N CYS A 463 -2.72 7.93 1.70
CA CYS A 463 -4.12 7.70 1.32
C CYS A 463 -4.39 8.43 -0.01
N THR A 464 -5.35 7.92 -0.77
CA THR A 464 -5.54 8.21 -2.18
C THR A 464 -5.72 9.69 -2.47
N GLU A 465 -6.53 10.38 -1.67
CA GLU A 465 -6.91 11.78 -1.84
C GLU A 465 -6.20 12.68 -0.85
N SER A 466 -6.04 12.23 0.40
CA SER A 466 -5.47 13.05 1.47
C SER A 466 -3.94 13.08 1.47
N GLY A 467 -3.26 12.21 0.72
CA GLY A 467 -1.81 12.24 0.57
C GLY A 467 -1.05 11.52 1.68
N PHE A 468 0.10 12.05 2.09
CA PHE A 468 1.04 11.38 2.99
C PHE A 468 0.85 11.81 4.45
N TRP A 469 0.81 10.84 5.35
CA TRP A 469 0.58 11.03 6.78
C TRP A 469 1.74 10.49 7.61
N VAL A 470 2.07 11.23 8.66
CA VAL A 470 2.88 10.75 9.78
C VAL A 470 2.01 10.78 11.03
N ILE A 471 1.78 9.63 11.65
CA ILE A 471 1.08 9.52 12.94
C ILE A 471 1.98 8.84 13.98
N ALA A 472 1.55 8.83 15.23
CA ALA A 472 2.18 8.06 16.28
C ALA A 472 1.13 7.51 17.25
N LEU A 473 1.37 6.33 17.79
CA LEU A 473 0.59 5.84 18.93
C LEU A 473 0.73 6.81 20.11
N LYS A 474 -0.38 7.03 20.84
CA LYS A 474 -0.34 7.84 22.05
C LYS A 474 0.55 7.19 23.12
N PRO A 475 1.27 7.97 23.94
CA PRO A 475 2.22 7.44 24.91
C PRO A 475 1.61 6.41 25.89
N GLU A 476 0.39 6.66 26.36
CA GLU A 476 -0.35 5.79 27.27
C GLU A 476 -0.69 4.44 26.64
N LEU A 477 -1.10 4.43 25.37
CA LEU A 477 -1.36 3.18 24.64
C LEU A 477 -0.06 2.41 24.45
N ARG A 478 1.03 3.08 24.01
CA ARG A 478 2.34 2.43 23.88
C ARG A 478 2.78 1.76 25.18
N ALA A 479 2.57 2.42 26.31
CA ALA A 479 2.90 1.88 27.62
C ALA A 479 2.03 0.68 27.99
N SER A 480 0.71 0.74 27.75
CA SER A 480 -0.21 -0.34 28.11
C SER A 480 0.03 -1.63 27.31
N ILE A 481 0.49 -1.52 26.06
CA ILE A 481 0.88 -2.67 25.23
C ILE A 481 2.37 -3.04 25.34
N GLY A 482 3.09 -2.46 26.30
CA GLY A 482 4.48 -2.84 26.60
C GLY A 482 5.47 -2.56 25.47
N MET A 483 5.18 -1.58 24.60
CA MET A 483 6.09 -1.23 23.49
C MET A 483 7.42 -0.70 24.04
N PRO A 484 8.55 -0.95 23.34
CA PRO A 484 9.83 -0.40 23.72
C PRO A 484 9.78 1.12 23.93
N LYS A 485 10.43 1.59 25.00
CA LYS A 485 10.56 3.03 25.28
C LYS A 485 11.34 3.68 24.14
N LEU A 486 10.79 4.77 23.61
CA LEU A 486 11.48 5.57 22.62
C LEU A 486 12.72 6.20 23.26
N ARG A 487 13.86 6.14 22.57
CA ARG A 487 15.07 6.83 23.04
C ARG A 487 14.79 8.33 23.06
N LYS A 488 14.84 8.96 24.24
CA LYS A 488 14.78 10.42 24.34
C LYS A 488 15.93 10.99 23.49
N LYS A 489 15.63 11.96 22.60
CA LYS A 489 16.68 12.79 22.01
C LYS A 489 17.41 13.46 23.18
N ILE A 490 18.66 13.07 23.43
CA ILE A 490 19.57 13.91 24.21
C ILE A 490 19.80 15.11 23.31
N SER A 491 19.20 16.25 23.62
CA SER A 491 19.58 17.51 23.00
C SER A 491 21.05 17.75 23.34
N ARG A 492 21.91 17.74 22.32
CA ARG A 492 23.21 18.39 22.38
C ARG A 492 23.08 19.70 21.64
#